data_AF-A0A8S3DNF8-F1
#
_entry.id   AF-A0A8S3DNF8-F1
#
_cell.length_a   1.000
_cell.length_b   1.000
_cell.length_c   1.000
_cell.angle_alpha   90.00
_cell.angle_beta   90.00
_cell.angle_gamma   90.00
#
_symmetry.space_group_name_H-M   'P 1'
#
loop_
_entity.id
_entity.type
_entity.pdbx_description
1 polymer ?
#
loop_
_entity_poly.entity_id
_entity_poly.type
_entity_poly.pdbx_seq_one_letter_code
_entity_poly.pdbx_strand_id
1 'polypeptide(L)'
;SLHEDDRLALVKHNLVASLFFHLCMCVDKNTQIYHEPNTSRDFCYHANELRLYSDDVYNESMIFLQEVQDICANDHLIMKIAMLIMIFTKGSDLNESYWLEPHKIFRAQNVFVDLLWKYLSVRFNSDLTPSIYSRLIFACMNAQILGRKTKEAVSKQNVNNEHLAPLMQSVLSSI
;
A
#
# COMPACT_ATOMS: atom_id res chain seq x y z
N SER A 1 14.34 11.51 -15.78
CA SER A 1 14.73 10.60 -14.69
C SER A 1 14.57 11.31 -13.37
N LEU A 2 14.14 10.61 -12.31
CA LEU A 2 14.13 11.11 -10.93
C LEU A 2 15.53 10.95 -10.33
N HIS A 3 15.89 11.82 -9.37
CA HIS A 3 17.10 11.67 -8.58
C HIS A 3 17.10 10.34 -7.80
N GLU A 4 18.27 9.75 -7.58
CA GLU A 4 18.39 8.45 -6.91
C GLU A 4 17.90 8.49 -5.46
N ASP A 5 18.28 9.53 -4.72
CA ASP A 5 17.82 9.75 -3.34
C ASP A 5 16.29 9.90 -3.24
N ASP A 6 15.67 10.66 -4.16
CA ASP A 6 14.21 10.80 -4.21
C ASP A 6 13.55 9.44 -4.47
N ARG A 7 14.11 8.60 -5.35
CA ARG A 7 13.59 7.24 -5.61
C ARG A 7 13.69 6.35 -4.38
N LEU A 8 14.83 6.39 -3.68
CA LEU A 8 15.03 5.60 -2.48
C LEU A 8 14.07 6.02 -1.37
N ALA A 9 13.91 7.33 -1.16
CA ALA A 9 12.98 7.89 -0.18
C ALA A 9 11.54 7.48 -0.48
N LEU A 10 11.09 7.63 -1.74
CA LEU A 10 9.74 7.22 -2.16
C LEU A 10 9.46 5.75 -1.86
N VAL A 11 10.41 4.85 -2.14
CA VAL A 11 10.26 3.43 -1.84
C VAL A 11 10.19 3.21 -0.33
N LYS A 12 11.14 3.72 0.46
CA LYS A 12 11.17 3.50 1.92
C LYS A 12 9.91 4.00 2.63
N HIS A 13 9.39 5.17 2.24
CA HIS A 13 8.20 5.73 2.86
C HIS A 13 6.93 4.98 2.45
N ASN A 14 6.80 4.61 1.17
CA ASN A 14 5.55 4.07 0.65
C ASN A 14 5.49 2.54 0.58
N LEU A 15 6.58 1.81 0.87
CA LEU A 15 6.62 0.35 0.71
C LEU A 15 5.60 -0.37 1.59
N VAL A 16 5.53 -0.02 2.89
CA VAL A 16 4.58 -0.67 3.82
C VAL A 16 3.13 -0.37 3.42
N ALA A 17 2.85 0.87 3.01
CA ALA A 17 1.52 1.23 2.53
C ALA A 17 1.14 0.49 1.24
N SER A 18 2.11 0.32 0.32
CA SER A 18 1.92 -0.42 -0.93
C SER A 18 1.72 -1.92 -0.71
N LEU A 19 2.32 -2.47 0.35
CA LEU A 19 2.13 -3.87 0.75
C LEU A 19 0.66 -4.18 1.01
N PHE A 20 -0.11 -3.27 1.61
CA PHE A 20 -1.54 -3.52 1.85
C PHE A 20 -2.35 -3.70 0.56
N PHE A 21 -2.05 -2.95 -0.49
CA PHE A 21 -2.66 -3.17 -1.80
C PHE A 21 -2.21 -4.50 -2.44
N HIS A 22 -0.94 -4.88 -2.24
CA HIS A 22 -0.46 -6.21 -2.66
C HIS A 22 -1.22 -7.33 -1.95
N LEU A 23 -1.40 -7.20 -0.64
CA LEU A 23 -2.17 -8.14 0.17
C LEU A 23 -3.64 -8.26 -0.31
N CYS A 24 -4.28 -7.17 -0.76
CA CYS A 24 -5.62 -7.23 -1.37
C CYS A 24 -5.70 -8.17 -2.58
N MET A 25 -4.63 -8.29 -3.36
CA MET A 25 -4.58 -9.18 -4.53
C MET A 25 -4.31 -10.63 -4.15
N CYS A 26 -3.80 -10.88 -2.95
CA CYS A 26 -3.34 -12.20 -2.50
C CYS A 26 -4.30 -12.84 -1.48
N VAL A 27 -5.16 -12.07 -0.83
CA VAL A 27 -6.08 -12.58 0.19
C VAL A 27 -7.37 -13.12 -0.41
N ASP A 28 -7.71 -14.35 -0.05
CA ASP A 28 -9.05 -14.87 -0.29
C ASP A 28 -10.01 -14.34 0.78
N LYS A 29 -11.03 -13.61 0.34
CA LYS A 29 -12.02 -12.96 1.21
C LYS A 29 -12.84 -13.91 2.08
N ASN A 30 -13.02 -15.16 1.66
CA ASN A 30 -13.86 -16.14 2.36
C ASN A 30 -13.07 -16.88 3.43
N THR A 31 -11.82 -17.21 3.11
CA THR A 31 -10.94 -18.02 3.99
C THR A 31 -10.00 -17.16 4.83
N GLN A 32 -9.79 -15.90 4.45
CA GLN A 32 -8.79 -15.00 5.05
C GLN A 32 -7.38 -15.59 5.03
N ILE A 33 -7.07 -16.32 3.96
CA ILE A 33 -5.75 -16.90 3.70
C ILE A 33 -5.09 -16.11 2.57
N TYR A 34 -3.83 -15.73 2.79
CA TYR A 34 -2.99 -15.13 1.78
C TYR A 34 -2.34 -16.20 0.93
N HIS A 35 -2.44 -16.05 -0.39
CA HIS A 35 -1.77 -16.87 -1.38
C HIS A 35 -1.01 -15.98 -2.35
N GLU A 36 0.32 -16.07 -2.35
CA GLU A 36 1.13 -15.33 -3.31
C GLU A 36 0.94 -15.93 -4.72
N PRO A 37 0.68 -15.11 -5.76
CA PRO A 37 0.56 -15.62 -7.11
C PRO A 37 1.82 -16.33 -7.58
N ASN A 38 1.65 -17.47 -8.28
CA ASN A 38 2.73 -18.27 -8.87
C ASN A 38 3.69 -18.93 -7.85
N THR A 39 3.29 -19.09 -6.59
CA THR A 39 4.00 -19.91 -5.60
C THR A 39 3.29 -21.26 -5.40
N SER A 40 3.96 -22.21 -4.74
CA SER A 40 3.30 -23.47 -4.37
C SER A 40 2.17 -23.20 -3.37
N ARG A 41 1.15 -24.06 -3.34
CA ARG A 41 0.04 -23.96 -2.38
C ARG A 41 0.49 -23.99 -0.91
N ASP A 42 1.70 -24.49 -0.66
CA ASP A 42 2.30 -24.59 0.67
C ASP A 42 2.81 -23.23 1.19
N PHE A 43 2.98 -22.22 0.32
CA PHE A 43 3.27 -20.84 0.72
C PHE A 43 1.97 -20.05 0.91
N CYS A 44 1.27 -20.37 2.00
CA CYS A 44 0.11 -19.62 2.45
C CYS A 44 0.30 -19.14 3.89
N TYR A 45 -0.30 -17.99 4.20
CA TYR A 45 -0.27 -17.41 5.55
C TYR A 45 -1.69 -17.06 5.96
N HIS A 46 -2.03 -17.30 7.22
CA HIS A 46 -3.34 -16.89 7.73
C HIS A 46 -3.33 -15.39 8.02
N ALA A 47 -4.41 -14.67 7.68
CA ALA A 47 -4.46 -13.25 7.97
C ALA A 47 -4.34 -12.91 9.47
N ASN A 48 -4.73 -13.86 10.33
CA ASN A 48 -4.53 -13.78 11.77
C ASN A 48 -3.06 -13.67 12.21
N GLU A 49 -2.09 -14.01 11.36
CA GLU A 49 -0.67 -13.81 11.67
C GLU A 49 -0.30 -12.33 11.80
N LEU A 50 -1.08 -11.40 11.20
CA LEU A 50 -0.88 -9.96 11.43
C LEU A 50 -1.15 -9.55 12.88
N ARG A 51 -1.92 -10.34 13.64
CA ARG A 51 -2.15 -10.10 15.08
C ARG A 51 -0.87 -10.20 15.90
N LEU A 52 0.17 -10.85 15.36
CA LEU A 52 1.50 -10.86 15.97
C LEU A 52 2.02 -9.44 16.18
N TYR A 53 1.65 -8.47 15.35
CA TYR A 53 2.08 -7.07 15.46
C TYR A 53 1.11 -6.20 16.30
N SER A 54 -0.20 -6.39 16.15
CA SER A 54 -1.24 -5.72 16.95
C SER A 54 -2.62 -6.18 16.49
N ASP A 55 -3.55 -6.40 17.43
CA ASP A 55 -4.96 -6.65 17.11
C ASP A 55 -5.62 -5.45 16.41
N ASP A 56 -5.22 -4.21 16.75
CA ASP A 56 -5.75 -3.00 16.10
C ASP A 56 -5.30 -2.94 14.64
N VAL A 57 -4.01 -3.18 14.38
CA VAL A 57 -3.47 -3.23 13.01
C VAL A 57 -4.17 -4.34 12.22
N TYR A 58 -4.35 -5.51 12.82
CA TYR A 58 -5.06 -6.62 12.18
C TYR A 58 -6.51 -6.22 11.80
N ASN A 59 -7.29 -5.71 12.75
CA ASN A 59 -8.70 -5.37 12.51
C ASN A 59 -8.85 -4.30 11.43
N GLU A 60 -8.05 -3.24 11.50
CA GLU A 60 -8.09 -2.16 10.49
C GLU A 60 -7.61 -2.66 9.12
N SER A 61 -6.61 -3.54 9.07
CA SER A 61 -6.14 -4.14 7.82
C SER A 61 -7.24 -4.98 7.18
N MET A 62 -7.96 -5.80 7.95
CA MET A 62 -9.04 -6.63 7.39
C MET A 62 -10.18 -5.81 6.82
N ILE A 63 -10.57 -4.72 7.49
CA ILE A 63 -11.57 -3.77 6.97
C ILE A 63 -11.08 -3.16 5.66
N PHE A 64 -9.84 -2.68 5.64
CA PHE A 64 -9.24 -2.07 4.45
C PHE A 64 -9.18 -3.03 3.27
N LEU A 65 -8.74 -4.28 3.49
CA LEU A 65 -8.63 -5.29 2.44
C LEU A 65 -9.98 -5.56 1.79
N GLN A 66 -11.02 -5.78 2.60
CA GLN A 66 -12.38 -6.00 2.10
C GLN A 66 -12.89 -4.79 1.31
N GLU A 67 -12.71 -3.58 1.85
CA GLU A 67 -13.14 -2.36 1.17
C GLU A 67 -12.46 -2.19 -0.20
N VAL A 68 -11.14 -2.39 -0.29
CA VAL A 68 -10.40 -2.24 -1.54
C VAL A 68 -10.76 -3.33 -2.55
N GLN A 69 -10.93 -4.57 -2.12
CA GLN A 69 -11.41 -5.66 -2.98
C GLN A 69 -12.79 -5.35 -3.56
N ASP A 70 -13.69 -4.78 -2.75
CA ASP A 70 -15.02 -4.36 -3.18
C ASP A 70 -14.97 -3.17 -4.15
N ILE A 71 -14.16 -2.14 -3.85
CA ILE A 71 -13.98 -0.97 -4.73
C ILE A 71 -13.45 -1.40 -6.10
N CYS A 72 -12.45 -2.27 -6.12
CA CYS A 72 -11.80 -2.70 -7.35
C CYS A 72 -12.59 -3.80 -8.07
N ALA A 73 -13.64 -4.36 -7.45
CA ALA A 73 -14.35 -5.55 -7.93
C ALA A 73 -13.40 -6.70 -8.32
N ASN A 74 -12.33 -6.90 -7.54
CA ASN A 74 -11.23 -7.83 -7.80
C ASN A 74 -10.45 -7.60 -9.12
N ASP A 75 -10.56 -6.41 -9.73
CA ASP A 75 -9.71 -6.03 -10.86
C ASP A 75 -8.30 -5.64 -10.36
N HIS A 76 -7.36 -6.58 -10.54
CA HIS A 76 -5.97 -6.39 -10.12
C HIS A 76 -5.27 -5.25 -10.86
N LEU A 77 -5.73 -4.83 -12.05
CA LEU A 77 -5.12 -3.72 -12.76
C LEU A 77 -5.40 -2.39 -12.05
N ILE A 78 -6.60 -2.21 -11.49
CA ILE A 78 -6.95 -1.04 -10.67
C ILE A 78 -6.01 -0.96 -9.46
N MET A 79 -5.83 -2.09 -8.75
CA MET A 79 -4.96 -2.17 -7.58
C MET A 79 -3.50 -1.86 -7.94
N LYS A 80 -3.00 -2.40 -9.06
CA LYS A 80 -1.63 -2.13 -9.54
C LYS A 80 -1.43 -0.66 -9.90
N ILE A 81 -2.40 -0.01 -10.55
CA ILE A 81 -2.32 1.43 -10.82
C ILE A 81 -2.35 2.23 -9.51
N ALA A 82 -3.21 1.85 -8.56
CA ALA A 82 -3.25 2.48 -7.24
C ALA A 82 -1.91 2.34 -6.48
N MET A 83 -1.26 1.17 -6.55
CA MET A 83 0.09 0.97 -5.99
C MET A 83 1.13 1.90 -6.64
N LEU A 84 1.07 2.09 -7.96
CA LEU A 84 1.96 3.03 -8.65
C LEU A 84 1.72 4.47 -8.17
N ILE A 85 0.46 4.91 -8.06
CA ILE A 85 0.12 6.23 -7.50
C ILE A 85 0.69 6.36 -6.09
N MET A 86 0.53 5.34 -5.26
CA MET A 86 1.02 5.28 -3.88
C MET A 86 2.54 5.41 -3.76
N ILE A 87 3.30 4.74 -4.62
CA ILE A 87 4.77 4.84 -4.63
C ILE A 87 5.23 6.28 -4.88
N PHE A 88 4.51 7.04 -5.72
CA PHE A 88 4.81 8.44 -6.02
C PHE A 88 4.09 9.44 -5.10
N THR A 89 3.38 8.97 -4.07
CA THR A 89 2.75 9.85 -3.08
C THR A 89 3.81 10.39 -2.13
N LYS A 90 3.79 11.70 -1.92
CA LYS A 90 4.57 12.32 -0.86
C LYS A 90 4.06 11.78 0.49
N GLY A 91 4.89 11.02 1.19
CA GLY A 91 4.59 10.52 2.52
C GLY A 91 4.21 11.66 3.48
N SER A 92 3.43 11.34 4.52
CA SER A 92 2.98 12.35 5.49
C SER A 92 4.06 12.80 6.48
N ASP A 93 5.22 12.14 6.50
CA ASP A 93 6.29 12.48 7.43
C ASP A 93 6.93 13.79 7.01
N LEU A 94 6.51 14.86 7.69
CA LEU A 94 6.99 16.23 7.53
C LEU A 94 8.47 16.41 7.88
N ASN A 95 9.09 15.40 8.49
CA ASN A 95 10.42 15.49 9.09
C ASN A 95 11.56 14.94 8.22
N GLU A 96 11.27 14.19 7.14
CA GLU A 96 12.32 13.56 6.33
C GLU A 96 12.36 14.08 4.89
N SER A 97 13.48 14.71 4.57
CA SER A 97 13.96 15.15 3.26
C SER A 97 13.18 16.27 2.55
N TYR A 98 13.91 17.36 2.29
CA TYR A 98 13.63 18.19 1.13
C TYR A 98 13.79 17.32 -0.11
N TRP A 99 12.68 16.89 -0.71
CA TRP A 99 12.68 16.29 -2.06
C TRP A 99 13.53 17.17 -2.97
N LEU A 100 14.47 16.57 -3.68
CA LEU A 100 15.33 17.31 -4.59
C LEU A 100 14.50 17.80 -5.78
N GLU A 101 13.56 16.97 -6.26
CA GLU A 101 12.77 17.26 -7.46
C GLU A 101 11.26 17.02 -7.27
N PRO A 102 10.57 17.72 -6.33
CA PRO A 102 9.18 17.45 -5.97
C PRO A 102 8.19 17.60 -7.15
N HIS A 103 8.50 18.52 -8.07
CA HIS A 103 7.70 18.73 -9.28
C HIS A 103 7.75 17.53 -10.23
N LYS A 104 8.88 16.80 -10.30
CA LYS A 104 8.99 15.59 -11.12
C LYS A 104 8.23 14.42 -10.50
N ILE A 105 8.24 14.32 -9.17
CA ILE A 105 7.47 13.31 -8.42
C ILE A 105 5.98 13.52 -8.67
N PHE A 106 5.48 14.75 -8.49
CA PHE A 106 4.08 15.09 -8.76
C PHE A 106 3.69 14.82 -10.22
N ARG A 107 4.56 15.19 -11.17
CA ARG A 107 4.32 14.88 -12.59
C ARG A 107 4.24 13.37 -12.86
N ALA A 108 5.11 12.58 -12.24
CA ALA A 108 5.08 11.12 -12.37
C ALA A 108 3.81 10.53 -11.77
N GLN A 109 3.40 10.98 -10.58
CA GLN A 109 2.15 10.57 -9.95
C GLN A 109 0.94 10.87 -10.85
N ASN A 110 0.86 12.07 -11.41
CA ASN A 110 -0.26 12.49 -12.26
C ASN A 110 -0.44 11.61 -13.50
N VAL A 111 0.64 11.09 -14.08
CA VAL A 111 0.54 10.14 -15.20
C VAL A 111 -0.29 8.92 -14.81
N PHE A 112 -0.08 8.39 -13.60
CA PHE A 112 -0.83 7.22 -13.11
C PHE A 112 -2.22 7.57 -12.62
N VAL A 113 -2.41 8.76 -12.06
CA VAL A 113 -3.74 9.29 -11.70
C VAL A 113 -4.62 9.43 -12.94
N ASP A 114 -4.09 10.05 -14.00
CA ASP A 114 -4.80 10.18 -15.29
C ASP A 114 -5.07 8.82 -15.92
N LEU A 115 -4.11 7.89 -15.83
CA LEU A 115 -4.28 6.52 -16.32
C LEU A 115 -5.41 5.80 -15.57
N LEU A 116 -5.47 5.95 -14.24
CA LEU A 116 -6.54 5.39 -13.42
C LEU A 116 -7.89 5.95 -13.85
N TRP A 117 -8.01 7.27 -13.95
CA TRP A 117 -9.25 7.91 -14.38
C TRP A 117 -9.73 7.40 -15.73
N LYS A 118 -8.84 7.35 -16.73
CA LYS A 118 -9.16 6.84 -18.07
C LYS A 118 -9.58 5.37 -18.04
N TYR A 119 -8.87 4.54 -17.28
CA TYR A 119 -9.21 3.13 -17.15
C TYR A 119 -10.60 2.94 -16.53
N LEU A 120 -10.90 3.66 -15.45
CA LEU A 120 -12.21 3.62 -14.80
C LEU A 120 -13.31 4.12 -15.73
N SER A 121 -13.09 5.21 -16.47
CA SER A 121 -14.07 5.79 -17.41
C SER A 121 -14.43 4.85 -18.56
N VAL A 122 -13.52 3.96 -18.95
CA VAL A 122 -13.77 2.94 -19.98
C VAL A 122 -14.52 1.74 -19.38
N ARG A 123 -14.23 1.39 -18.13
CA ARG A 123 -14.74 0.17 -17.48
C ARG A 123 -16.07 0.36 -16.76
N PHE A 124 -16.35 1.56 -16.27
CA PHE A 124 -17.55 1.91 -15.52
C PHE A 124 -18.29 3.04 -16.21
N ASN A 125 -19.57 3.22 -15.88
CA ASN A 125 -20.38 4.31 -16.43
C ASN A 125 -19.99 5.67 -15.80
N SER A 126 -20.52 6.76 -16.38
CA SER A 126 -20.28 8.13 -15.92
C SER A 126 -20.66 8.37 -14.47
N ASP A 127 -21.63 7.61 -13.96
CA ASP A 127 -22.21 7.84 -12.64
C ASP A 127 -21.39 7.14 -11.54
N LEU A 128 -20.83 5.97 -11.84
CA LEU A 128 -20.02 5.18 -10.91
C LEU A 128 -18.55 5.61 -10.90
N THR A 129 -18.02 6.07 -12.04
CA THR A 129 -16.59 6.40 -12.18
C THR A 129 -16.09 7.40 -11.12
N PRO A 130 -16.75 8.56 -10.87
CA PRO A 130 -16.30 9.51 -9.87
C PRO A 130 -16.32 8.95 -8.44
N SER A 131 -17.33 8.13 -8.13
CA SER A 131 -17.48 7.48 -6.81
C SER A 131 -16.36 6.48 -6.57
N ILE A 132 -16.12 5.56 -7.51
CA ILE A 132 -15.05 4.55 -7.42
C ILE A 132 -13.69 5.23 -7.32
N TYR A 133 -13.44 6.22 -8.17
CA TYR A 133 -12.20 6.99 -8.15
C TYR A 133 -11.97 7.64 -6.77
N SER A 134 -12.96 8.35 -6.22
CA SER A 134 -12.82 9.01 -4.92
C SER A 134 -12.55 8.01 -3.80
N ARG A 135 -13.27 6.88 -3.78
CA ARG A 135 -13.05 5.80 -2.81
C ARG A 135 -11.64 5.21 -2.90
N LEU A 136 -11.08 5.05 -4.12
CA LEU A 136 -9.69 4.61 -4.30
C LEU A 136 -8.67 5.61 -3.76
N ILE A 137 -8.90 6.92 -3.95
CA ILE A 137 -8.03 7.96 -3.38
C ILE A 137 -8.08 7.90 -1.85
N PHE A 138 -9.26 7.76 -1.24
CA PHE A 138 -9.38 7.56 0.21
C PHE A 138 -8.68 6.28 0.68
N ALA A 139 -8.81 5.18 -0.06
CA ALA A 139 -8.09 3.95 0.24
C ALA A 139 -6.57 4.16 0.20
N CYS A 140 -6.04 4.93 -0.75
CA CYS A 140 -4.62 5.29 -0.78
C CYS A 140 -4.18 6.01 0.51
N MET A 141 -4.99 6.96 0.99
CA MET A 141 -4.72 7.65 2.27
C MET A 141 -4.79 6.71 3.47
N ASN A 142 -5.77 5.81 3.52
CA ASN A 142 -5.91 4.82 4.58
C ASN A 142 -4.74 3.84 4.61
N ALA A 143 -4.25 3.40 3.45
CA ALA A 143 -3.05 2.57 3.36
C ALA A 143 -1.80 3.27 3.93
N GLN A 144 -1.65 4.59 3.72
CA GLN A 144 -0.57 5.37 4.35
C GLN A 144 -0.68 5.38 5.88
N ILE A 145 -1.90 5.56 6.41
CA ILE A 145 -2.16 5.53 7.85
C ILE A 145 -1.84 4.14 8.43
N LEU A 146 -2.33 3.08 7.80
CA LEU A 146 -2.05 1.69 8.18
C LEU A 146 -0.56 1.39 8.14
N GLY A 147 0.15 1.87 7.11
CA GLY A 147 1.61 1.74 7.01
C GLY A 147 2.32 2.35 8.21
N ARG A 148 1.95 3.56 8.63
CA ARG A 148 2.52 4.21 9.82
C ARG A 148 2.18 3.45 11.11
N LYS A 149 0.92 3.09 11.32
CA LYS A 149 0.50 2.30 12.49
C LYS A 149 1.25 0.98 12.61
N THR A 150 1.50 0.33 11.47
CA THR A 150 2.27 -0.92 11.42
C THR A 150 3.72 -0.70 11.83
N LYS A 151 4.38 0.33 11.29
CA LYS A 151 5.75 0.70 11.71
C LYS A 151 5.82 1.00 13.21
N GLU A 152 4.87 1.77 13.73
CA GLU A 152 4.77 2.08 15.16
C GLU A 152 4.54 0.83 16.02
N ALA A 153 3.69 -0.10 15.59
CA ALA A 153 3.43 -1.34 16.29
C ALA A 153 4.68 -2.22 16.36
N VAL A 154 5.38 -2.39 15.23
CA VAL A 154 6.65 -3.14 15.17
C VAL A 154 7.69 -2.51 16.10
N SER A 155 7.85 -1.19 16.07
CA SER A 155 8.79 -0.47 16.94
C SER A 155 8.46 -0.63 18.44
N LYS A 156 7.17 -0.61 18.81
CA LYS A 156 6.73 -0.78 20.21
C LYS A 156 6.93 -2.19 20.75
N GLN A 157 6.86 -3.20 19.90
CA GLN A 157 7.02 -4.60 20.32
C GLN A 157 8.45 -5.00 20.65
N ASN A 158 9.43 -4.08 20.50
CA ASN A 158 10.86 -4.40 20.64
C ASN A 158 11.23 -5.68 19.89
N VAL A 159 10.65 -5.88 18.69
CA VAL A 159 11.02 -7.02 17.84
C VAL A 159 12.52 -6.99 17.71
N ASN A 160 13.22 -8.02 18.22
CA ASN A 160 14.67 -8.01 18.27
C ASN A 160 15.17 -7.80 16.85
N ASN A 161 15.78 -6.64 16.58
CA ASN A 161 16.17 -6.22 15.23
C ASN A 161 17.06 -7.27 14.57
N GLU A 162 17.81 -8.04 15.36
CA GLU A 162 18.66 -9.16 14.92
C GLU A 162 17.92 -10.26 14.13
N HIS A 163 16.61 -10.40 14.31
CA HIS A 163 15.79 -11.38 13.57
C HIS A 163 15.14 -10.82 12.31
N LEU A 164 15.21 -9.50 12.10
CA LEU A 164 14.69 -8.86 10.90
C LEU A 164 15.77 -8.81 9.82
N ALA A 165 15.39 -9.07 8.57
CA ALA A 165 16.30 -8.87 7.44
C ALA A 165 16.72 -7.38 7.36
N PRO A 166 17.95 -7.05 6.92
CA PRO A 166 18.43 -5.67 6.88
C PRO A 166 17.52 -4.71 6.09
N LEU A 167 16.87 -5.20 5.03
CA LEU A 167 15.90 -4.42 4.26
C LEU A 167 14.64 -4.10 5.09
N MET A 168 14.13 -5.08 5.85
CA MET A 168 12.98 -4.88 6.72
C MET A 168 13.32 -3.88 7.82
N GLN A 169 14.50 -3.99 8.43
CA GLN A 169 14.99 -3.00 9.37
C GLN A 169 14.97 -1.61 8.74
N SER A 170 15.59 -1.41 7.57
CA SER A 170 15.66 -0.10 6.91
C SER A 170 14.28 0.51 6.53
N VAL A 171 13.22 -0.29 6.41
CA VAL A 171 11.88 0.18 6.01
C VAL A 171 10.97 0.36 7.23
N LEU A 172 11.10 -0.52 8.22
CA LEU A 172 10.26 -0.57 9.42
C LEU A 172 10.82 0.25 10.57
N SER A 173 12.14 0.44 10.65
CA SER A 173 12.72 1.42 11.54
C SER A 173 12.27 2.80 11.07
N SER A 174 11.27 3.35 11.74
CA SER A 174 11.10 4.79 11.81
C SER A 174 12.42 5.36 12.34
N ILE A 175 13.02 6.30 11.61
CA ILE A 175 14.14 7.11 12.11
C ILE A 175 13.66 7.93 13.31
#